data_AF-A0A847VFI0-F1
#
_entry.id   AF-A0A847VFI0-F1
#
_cell.length_a   1.000
_cell.length_b   1.000
_cell.length_c   1.000
_cell.angle_alpha   90.00
_cell.angle_beta   90.00
_cell.angle_gamma   90.00
#
_symmetry.space_group_name_H-M   'P 1'
#
loop_
_entity.id
_entity.type
_entity.pdbx_description
1 polymer ?
#
loop_
_entity_poly.entity_id
_entity_poly.type
_entity_poly.pdbx_seq_one_letter_code
_entity_poly.pdbx_strand_id
1 'polypeptide(L)'
;MLSDAERLRALALRAVGAAGLAPVGELFHRFGAPGGVTGMVLLAESHLALHTWPELAAVTLDVYVCNRDADNSAAAEALLAALEAAFAPAHSERRRLVRGDVAARD
;
A
#
# COMPACT_ATOMS: atom_id res chain seq x y z
N MET A 1 -0.23 -15.09 6.71
CA MET A 1 -0.61 -13.90 5.94
C MET A 1 0.52 -13.41 5.06
N LEU A 2 1.74 -13.21 5.61
CA LEU A 2 2.88 -12.66 4.86
C LEU A 2 3.33 -13.47 3.62
N SER A 3 3.13 -14.78 3.59
CA SER A 3 3.51 -15.64 2.43
C SER A 3 2.35 -16.00 1.50
N ASP A 4 1.18 -15.38 1.68
CA ASP A 4 -0.06 -15.74 0.98
C ASP A 4 -0.48 -14.60 0.03
N ALA A 5 -0.12 -14.74 -1.24
CA ALA A 5 -0.35 -13.72 -2.26
C ALA A 5 -1.84 -13.44 -2.47
N GLU A 6 -2.71 -14.45 -2.47
CA GLU A 6 -4.15 -14.25 -2.67
C GLU A 6 -4.80 -13.57 -1.46
N ARG A 7 -4.38 -13.93 -0.24
CA ARG A 7 -4.88 -13.26 0.96
C ARG A 7 -4.44 -11.79 1.02
N LEU A 8 -3.20 -11.50 0.62
CA LEU A 8 -2.67 -10.12 0.54
C LEU A 8 -3.36 -9.32 -0.56
N ARG A 9 -3.58 -9.93 -1.73
CA ARG A 9 -4.35 -9.35 -2.84
C ARG A 9 -5.76 -8.95 -2.39
N ALA A 10 -6.48 -9.90 -1.79
CA ALA A 10 -7.85 -9.65 -1.33
C ALA A 10 -7.90 -8.58 -0.23
N LEU A 11 -6.90 -8.52 0.66
CA LEU A 11 -6.77 -7.45 1.66
C LEU A 11 -6.56 -6.09 0.99
N ALA A 12 -5.59 -5.98 0.08
CA ALA A 12 -5.25 -4.74 -0.60
C ALA A 12 -6.44 -4.18 -1.38
N LEU A 13 -7.11 -4.99 -2.21
CA LEU A 13 -8.25 -4.54 -3.00
C LEU A 13 -9.44 -4.09 -2.14
N ARG A 14 -9.73 -4.82 -1.04
CA ARG A 14 -10.78 -4.39 -0.11
C ARG A 14 -10.44 -3.08 0.58
N ALA A 15 -9.21 -2.91 1.03
CA ALA A 15 -8.78 -1.68 1.70
C ALA A 15 -8.80 -0.48 0.75
N VAL A 16 -8.34 -0.65 -0.50
CA VAL A 16 -8.40 0.37 -1.56
C VAL A 16 -9.84 0.81 -1.81
N GLY A 17 -10.76 -0.14 -2.02
CA GLY A 17 -12.18 0.18 -2.23
C GLY A 17 -12.83 0.86 -1.02
N ALA A 18 -12.52 0.42 0.20
CA ALA A 18 -13.02 1.03 1.43
C ALA A 18 -12.52 2.47 1.64
N ALA A 19 -11.32 2.79 1.13
CA ALA A 19 -10.77 4.14 1.15
C ALA A 19 -11.35 5.05 0.05
N GLY A 20 -12.27 4.56 -0.78
CA GLY A 20 -12.84 5.31 -1.91
C GLY A 20 -11.90 5.45 -3.11
N LEU A 21 -10.82 4.68 -3.15
CA LEU A 21 -9.86 4.67 -4.26
C LEU A 21 -10.25 3.56 -5.26
N ALA A 22 -9.96 3.80 -6.54
CA ALA A 22 -10.27 2.85 -7.61
C ALA A 22 -8.98 2.19 -8.14
N PRO A 23 -8.87 0.85 -8.08
CA PRO A 23 -7.77 0.15 -8.71
C PRO A 23 -7.90 0.17 -10.23
N VAL A 24 -6.78 0.43 -10.92
CA VAL A 24 -6.63 0.38 -12.38
C VAL A 24 -6.04 -0.96 -12.83
N GLY A 25 -5.25 -1.59 -11.97
CA GLY A 25 -4.63 -2.89 -12.21
C GLY A 25 -3.91 -3.39 -10.98
N GLU A 26 -3.44 -4.63 -11.02
CA GLU A 26 -2.73 -5.23 -9.88
C GLU A 26 -1.83 -6.40 -10.30
N LEU A 27 -0.83 -6.69 -9.48
CA LEU A 27 0.00 -7.87 -9.59
C LEU A 27 0.50 -8.29 -8.21
N PHE A 28 0.39 -9.57 -7.90
CA PHE A 28 0.91 -10.16 -6.67
C PHE A 28 1.78 -11.36 -7.03
N HIS A 29 3.05 -11.30 -6.63
CA HIS A 29 4.02 -12.34 -6.89
C HIS A 29 4.54 -12.91 -5.57
N ARG A 30 4.37 -14.22 -5.39
CA ARG A 30 4.97 -14.96 -4.28
C ARG A 30 6.32 -15.52 -4.70
N PHE A 31 7.36 -15.24 -3.92
CA PHE A 31 8.68 -15.82 -4.12
C PHE A 31 8.75 -17.22 -3.47
N GLY A 32 9.63 -18.09 -4.00
CA GLY A 32 9.77 -19.48 -3.54
C GLY A 32 10.03 -19.60 -2.04
N ALA A 33 9.63 -20.73 -1.44
CA ALA A 33 9.66 -20.90 0.03
C ALA A 33 11.08 -20.75 0.62
N PRO A 34 11.23 -20.05 1.78
CA PRO A 34 10.19 -19.46 2.65
C PRO A 34 9.70 -18.05 2.25
N GLY A 35 9.98 -17.62 1.02
CA GLY A 35 9.84 -16.25 0.54
C GLY A 35 8.46 -15.60 0.70
N GLY A 36 8.51 -14.28 0.79
CA GLY A 36 7.33 -13.42 0.89
C GLY A 36 6.68 -13.11 -0.45
N VAL A 37 5.89 -12.04 -0.43
CA VAL A 37 5.10 -11.53 -1.55
C VAL A 37 5.48 -10.08 -1.83
N THR A 38 5.64 -9.77 -3.12
CA THR A 38 5.53 -8.40 -3.63
C THR A 38 4.13 -8.23 -4.23
N GLY A 39 3.41 -7.22 -3.76
CA GLY A 39 2.09 -6.85 -4.27
C GLY A 39 2.06 -5.40 -4.73
N MET A 40 1.39 -5.16 -5.84
CA MET A 40 1.16 -3.81 -6.36
C MET A 40 -0.29 -3.68 -6.82
N VAL A 41 -0.92 -2.58 -6.42
CA VAL A 41 -2.20 -2.13 -6.95
C VAL A 41 -1.96 -0.77 -7.60
N LEU A 42 -2.13 -0.72 -8.91
CA LEU A 42 -2.07 0.52 -9.67
C LEU A 42 -3.33 1.33 -9.38
N LEU A 43 -3.14 2.60 -9.06
CA LEU A 43 -4.20 3.61 -8.92
C LEU A 43 -4.04 4.62 -10.06
N ALA A 44 -5.00 5.55 -10.22
CA ALA A 44 -4.87 6.61 -11.21
C ALA A 44 -3.63 7.48 -10.91
N GLU A 45 -2.61 7.37 -11.76
CA GLU A 45 -1.32 8.08 -11.67
C GLU A 45 -0.60 7.90 -10.31
N SER A 46 -0.82 6.78 -9.63
CA SER A 46 -0.32 6.52 -8.27
C SER A 46 -0.37 5.03 -7.92
N HIS A 47 -0.12 4.60 -6.68
CA HIS A 47 -0.09 3.16 -6.35
C HIS A 47 -0.22 2.84 -4.86
N LEU A 48 -0.66 1.61 -4.58
CA LEU A 48 -0.36 0.89 -3.34
C LEU A 48 0.68 -0.19 -3.65
N ALA A 49 1.79 -0.21 -2.92
CA ALA A 49 2.78 -1.28 -2.96
C ALA A 49 2.90 -1.95 -1.59
N LEU A 50 3.11 -3.27 -1.58
CA LEU A 50 3.40 -4.02 -0.36
C LEU A 50 4.48 -5.07 -0.62
N HIS A 51 5.40 -5.20 0.34
CA HIS A 51 6.47 -6.19 0.30
C HIS A 51 6.56 -6.86 1.66
N THR A 52 6.59 -8.18 1.70
CA THR A 52 6.63 -8.92 2.97
C THR A 52 7.90 -9.75 3.07
N TRP A 53 8.39 -9.93 4.30
CA TRP A 53 9.48 -10.85 4.65
C TRP A 53 9.02 -11.73 5.80
N PRO A 54 8.43 -12.92 5.51
CA PRO A 54 7.96 -13.85 6.54
C PRO A 54 9.04 -14.21 7.57
N GLU A 55 10.29 -14.34 7.14
CA GLU A 55 11.46 -14.65 7.97
C GLU A 55 11.82 -13.55 8.97
N LEU A 56 11.40 -12.30 8.70
CA LEU A 56 11.56 -11.15 9.59
C LEU A 56 10.25 -10.79 10.32
N ALA A 57 9.16 -11.52 10.05
CA ALA A 57 7.80 -11.13 10.44
C ALA A 57 7.46 -9.67 10.07
N ALA A 58 7.94 -9.21 8.91
CA ALA A 58 7.88 -7.80 8.51
C ALA A 58 7.09 -7.58 7.20
N VAL A 59 6.56 -6.37 7.06
CA VAL A 59 5.96 -5.85 5.83
C VAL A 59 6.34 -4.38 5.67
N THR A 60 6.60 -3.96 4.44
CA THR A 60 6.63 -2.54 4.06
C THR A 60 5.42 -2.23 3.20
N LEU A 61 4.85 -1.06 3.42
CA LEU A 61 3.66 -0.57 2.73
C LEU A 61 3.99 0.82 2.17
N ASP A 62 3.66 1.05 0.90
CA ASP A 62 3.72 2.37 0.28
C ASP A 62 2.35 2.71 -0.27
N VAL A 63 1.76 3.80 0.23
CA VAL A 63 0.50 4.35 -0.27
C VAL A 63 0.82 5.70 -0.87
N TYR A 64 0.88 5.73 -2.19
CA TYR A 64 1.06 6.93 -2.97
C TYR A 64 -0.25 7.26 -3.67
N VAL A 65 -0.71 8.50 -3.57
CA VAL A 65 -1.88 9.03 -4.27
C VAL A 65 -1.53 10.32 -5.00
N CYS A 66 -2.17 10.55 -6.15
CA CYS A 66 -2.11 11.81 -6.86
C CYS A 66 -3.19 12.75 -6.35
N ASN A 67 -2.84 14.03 -6.11
CA ASN A 67 -3.77 15.06 -5.63
C ASN A 67 -4.08 16.13 -6.69
N ARG A 68 -3.91 15.82 -7.99
CA ARG A 68 -4.09 16.80 -9.08
C ARG A 68 -5.54 17.29 -9.19
N ASP A 69 -6.48 16.33 -9.24
CA ASP A 69 -7.89 16.62 -9.55
C ASP A 69 -8.77 16.65 -8.28
N ALA A 70 -8.30 16.07 -7.16
CA ALA A 70 -8.95 16.08 -5.85
C ALA A 70 -7.91 15.81 -4.74
N ASP A 71 -8.18 16.24 -3.49
CA ASP A 71 -7.33 15.91 -2.34
C ASP A 71 -7.62 14.48 -1.85
N ASN A 72 -6.74 13.54 -2.18
CA ASN A 72 -6.82 12.14 -1.76
C ASN A 72 -6.03 11.86 -0.47
N SER A 73 -5.56 12.90 0.25
CA SER A 73 -4.75 12.71 1.46
C SER A 73 -5.49 11.90 2.53
N ALA A 74 -6.77 12.18 2.77
CA ALA A 74 -7.57 11.44 3.75
C ALA A 74 -7.79 9.97 3.34
N ALA A 75 -7.97 9.71 2.03
CA ALA A 75 -8.09 8.36 1.50
C ALA A 75 -6.78 7.56 1.65
N ALA A 76 -5.64 8.20 1.40
CA ALA A 76 -4.32 7.58 1.59
C ALA A 76 -4.07 7.21 3.06
N GLU A 77 -4.36 8.12 4.00
CA GLU A 77 -4.22 7.86 5.43
C GLU A 77 -5.17 6.75 5.90
N ALA A 78 -6.42 6.74 5.43
CA ALA A 78 -7.38 5.68 5.74
C ALA A 78 -6.95 4.32 5.22
N LEU A 79 -6.42 4.26 3.99
CA LEU A 79 -5.87 3.04 3.38
C LEU A 79 -4.69 2.51 4.18
N LEU A 80 -3.71 3.36 4.50
CA LEU A 80 -2.54 2.96 5.29
C LEU A 80 -2.95 2.46 6.68
N ALA A 81 -3.85 3.18 7.36
CA ALA A 81 -4.35 2.79 8.68
C ALA A 81 -5.08 1.44 8.65
N ALA A 82 -5.90 1.19 7.62
CA ALA A 82 -6.60 -0.09 7.46
C ALA A 82 -5.64 -1.26 7.22
N LEU A 83 -4.61 -1.05 6.41
CA LEU A 83 -3.58 -2.07 6.16
C LEU A 83 -2.77 -2.35 7.43
N GLU A 84 -2.33 -1.30 8.13
CA GLU A 84 -1.59 -1.48 9.38
C GLU A 84 -2.40 -2.21 10.44
N ALA A 85 -3.69 -1.85 10.62
CA ALA A 85 -4.58 -2.57 11.53
C ALA A 85 -4.74 -4.05 11.14
N ALA A 86 -4.79 -4.36 9.84
CA ALA A 86 -4.90 -5.75 9.36
C ALA A 86 -3.63 -6.57 9.59
N PHE A 87 -2.44 -5.95 9.52
CA PHE A 87 -1.18 -6.61 9.87
C PHE A 87 -0.95 -6.70 11.39
N ALA A 88 -1.59 -5.82 12.17
CA ALA A 88 -1.47 -5.73 13.63
C ALA A 88 -0.01 -5.81 14.10
N PRO A 89 0.89 -4.93 13.61
CA PRO A 89 2.29 -5.02 13.93
C PRO A 89 2.55 -4.65 15.40
N ALA A 90 3.55 -5.27 16.01
CA ALA A 90 4.03 -4.86 17.33
C ALA A 90 4.76 -3.49 17.29
N HIS A 91 5.28 -3.11 16.12
CA HIS A 91 6.00 -1.86 15.90
C HIS A 91 5.76 -1.36 14.47
N SER A 92 5.58 -0.04 14.32
CA SER A 92 5.38 0.63 13.02
C SER A 92 6.25 1.87 12.92
N GLU A 93 6.97 2.04 11.82
CA GLU A 93 7.57 3.31 11.41
C GLU A 93 6.79 3.87 10.22
N ARG A 94 6.35 5.13 10.32
CA ARG A 94 5.61 5.80 9.24
C ARG A 94 6.36 7.05 8.80
N ARG A 95 6.40 7.28 7.49
CA ARG A 95 6.90 8.52 6.90
C ARG A 95 5.91 9.02 5.86
N ARG A 96 5.55 10.30 5.97
CA ARG A 96 4.71 10.99 5.00
C ARG A 96 5.58 11.92 4.17
N LEU A 97 5.51 11.79 2.85
CA LEU A 97 6.25 12.62 1.91
C LEU A 97 5.27 13.31 0.96
N VAL A 98 5.40 14.63 0.84
CA VAL A 98 4.76 15.37 -0.25
C VAL A 98 5.72 15.36 -1.43
N ARG A 99 5.25 14.87 -2.57
CA ARG A 99 6.06 14.66 -3.78
C ARG A 99 5.51 15.53 -4.90
N GLY A 100 6.40 16.20 -5.63
CA GLY A 100 6.00 17.03 -6.78
C GLY A 100 5.38 18.39 -6.42
N ASP A 101 5.64 18.91 -5.21
CA ASP A 101 5.24 20.27 -4.88
C ASP A 101 6.00 21.28 -5.75
N VAL A 102 5.29 21.91 -6.67
CA VAL A 102 5.83 22.90 -7.61
C VAL A 102 6.01 24.26 -6.94
N ALA A 103 5.40 24.49 -5.78
CA ALA A 103 5.56 25.73 -5.01
C ALA A 103 6.95 25.87 -4.34
N ALA A 104 7.77 24.82 -4.35
CA ALA A 104 9.17 24.86 -3.89
C ALA A 104 10.15 25.35 -4.98
N ARG A 105 9.64 25.92 -6.09
CA ARG A 105 10.44 26.49 -7.18
C ARG A 105 10.17 27.99 -7.31
N ASP A 106 10.50 28.75 -6.28
CA ASP A 106 10.71 30.21 -6.36
C ASP A 106 12.00 30.59 -5.59
#